data_AF-A0A940CMD9-F1
#
_entry.id   AF-A0A940CMD9-F1
#
_cell.length_a   1.000
_cell.length_b   1.000
_cell.length_c   1.000
_cell.angle_alpha   90.00
_cell.angle_beta   90.00
_cell.angle_gamma   90.00
#
_symmetry.space_group_name_H-M   'P 1'
#
loop_
_entity.id
_entity.type
_entity.pdbx_description
1 polymer ?
#
loop_
_entity_poly.entity_id
_entity_poly.type
_entity_poly.pdbx_seq_one_letter_code
_entity_poly.pdbx_strand_id
1 'polypeptide(L)' 'MRRKSTKTNIPTLASMAIIYKSRGFKRPKGCARVYMNGYNDAKIRYKKIVKKNE' A
#
# COMPACT_ATOMS: atom_id res chain seq x y z
N MET A 1 3.59 -26.55 2.90
CA MET A 1 2.73 -25.77 3.83
C MET A 1 2.48 -24.38 3.23
N ARG A 2 1.30 -24.09 2.68
CA ARG A 2 0.95 -22.70 2.28
C ARG A 2 0.64 -21.92 3.55
N ARG A 3 1.45 -20.89 3.88
CA ARG A 3 1.14 -19.98 4.99
C ARG A 3 -0.23 -19.35 4.72
N LYS A 4 -1.15 -19.44 5.70
CA LYS A 4 -2.42 -18.71 5.64
C LYS A 4 -2.10 -17.21 5.59
N SER A 5 -2.58 -16.52 4.56
CA SER A 5 -2.45 -15.07 4.47
C SER A 5 -3.28 -14.45 5.59
N THR A 6 -2.65 -13.79 6.54
CA THR A 6 -3.34 -12.92 7.50
C THR A 6 -3.92 -11.75 6.69
N LYS A 7 -5.25 -11.56 6.73
CA LYS A 7 -5.88 -10.41 6.05
C LYS A 7 -5.47 -9.14 6.79
N THR A 8 -4.51 -8.40 6.25
CA THR A 8 -4.13 -7.09 6.76
C THR A 8 -4.78 -6.01 5.91
N ASN A 9 -5.47 -5.06 6.55
CA ASN A 9 -6.06 -3.89 5.89
C ASN A 9 -5.00 -2.90 5.39
N ILE A 10 -3.75 -3.04 5.84
CA ILE A 10 -2.65 -2.17 5.45
C ILE A 10 -2.07 -2.68 4.13
N PRO A 11 -2.10 -1.86 3.06
CA PRO A 11 -1.49 -2.23 1.80
C PRO A 11 0.04 -2.26 1.95
N THR A 12 0.66 -3.32 1.45
CA THR A 12 2.13 -3.47 1.34
C THR A 12 2.58 -3.44 -0.11
N LEU A 13 3.84 -3.10 -0.37
CA LEU A 13 4.41 -3.08 -1.73
C LEU A 13 4.20 -4.43 -2.45
N ALA A 14 4.41 -5.55 -1.75
CA ALA A 14 4.22 -6.88 -2.30
C ALA A 14 2.75 -7.16 -2.64
N SER A 15 1.83 -6.85 -1.72
CA SER A 15 0.39 -7.04 -1.95
C SER A 15 -0.11 -6.22 -3.15
N MET A 16 0.31 -4.96 -3.26
CA MET A 16 -0.08 -4.10 -4.38
C MET A 16 0.56 -4.55 -5.69
N ALA A 17 1.80 -5.02 -5.67
CA ALA A 17 2.44 -5.56 -6.87
C ALA A 17 1.73 -6.82 -7.37
N ILE A 18 1.25 -7.69 -6.47
CA ILE A 18 0.45 -8.86 -6.83
C ILE A 18 -0.87 -8.43 -7.49
N ILE A 19 -1.57 -7.44 -6.91
CA ILE A 19 -2.82 -6.90 -7.46
C ILE A 19 -2.60 -6.27 -8.84
N TYR A 20 -1.55 -5.47 -9.02
CA TYR A 20 -1.29 -4.86 -10.32
C TYR A 20 -0.84 -5.88 -11.36
N LYS A 21 -0.14 -6.94 -10.94
CA LYS A 21 0.18 -8.06 -11.83
C LYS A 21 -1.09 -8.79 -12.28
N SER A 22 -2.02 -9.08 -11.36
CA SER A 22 -3.29 -9.75 -11.71
C SER A 22 -4.18 -8.89 -12.60
N ARG A 23 -4.06 -7.56 -12.50
CA ARG A 23 -4.75 -6.60 -13.37
C ARG A 23 -4.05 -6.32 -14.71
N GLY A 24 -2.94 -6.99 -15.02
CA GLY A 24 -2.27 -6.86 -16.32
C GLY A 24 -1.39 -5.62 -16.50
N PHE A 25 -0.97 -4.96 -15.42
CA PHE A 25 -0.07 -3.80 -15.53
C PHE A 25 1.32 -4.22 -16.01
N LYS A 26 1.89 -3.48 -16.98
CA LYS A 26 3.22 -3.77 -17.58
C LYS A 26 4.37 -3.74 -16.57
N ARG A 27 4.33 -2.86 -15.56
CA ARG A 27 5.37 -2.68 -14.53
C ARG A 27 4.77 -2.69 -13.12
N PRO A 28 4.27 -3.84 -12.64
CA PRO A 28 3.44 -3.90 -11.44
C PRO A 28 4.19 -3.44 -10.17
N LYS A 29 5.49 -3.74 -10.05
CA LYS A 29 6.34 -3.23 -8.95
C LYS A 29 6.50 -1.71 -8.98
N GLY A 30 6.57 -1.11 -10.17
CA GLY A 30 6.68 0.34 -10.34
C GLY A 30 5.38 1.05 -9.93
N CYS A 31 4.24 0.55 -10.43
CA CYS A 31 2.91 1.05 -10.05
C CYS A 31 2.66 0.91 -8.54
N ALA A 32 3.05 -0.23 -7.95
CA ALA A 32 2.97 -0.45 -6.50
C ALA A 32 3.78 0.57 -5.71
N ARG A 33 4.97 0.95 -6.19
CA ARG A 33 5.81 1.96 -5.55
C ARG A 33 5.15 3.33 -5.56
N VAL A 34 4.59 3.76 -6.69
CA VAL A 34 3.89 5.05 -6.81
C VAL A 34 2.70 5.10 -5.84
N TYR A 35 1.91 4.02 -5.79
CA TYR A 35 0.79 3.92 -4.84
C TYR A 35 1.25 4.00 -3.38
N MET A 36 2.29 3.25 -3.01
CA MET A 36 2.85 3.26 -1.65
C MET A 36 3.42 4.63 -1.25
N ASN A 37 4.01 5.37 -2.18
CA ASN A 37 4.48 6.74 -1.91
C ASN A 37 3.31 7.67 -1.54
N GLY A 38 2.22 7.65 -2.31
CA GLY A 38 1.03 8.44 -2.01
C GLY A 38 0.35 8.02 -0.70
N TYR A 39 0.28 6.71 -0.43
CA TYR A 39 -0.25 6.18 0.82
C TYR A 39 0.55 6.65 2.04
N ASN A 40 1.88 6.59 1.97
CA ASN A 40 2.75 7.02 3.06
C ASN A 40 2.70 8.52 3.30
N ASP A 41 2.67 9.33 2.24
CA ASP A 41 2.52 10.79 2.36
C ASP A 41 1.18 11.14 3.00
N ALA A 42 0.08 10.55 2.52
CA ALA A 42 -1.25 10.73 3.12
C ALA A 42 -1.25 10.31 4.60
N LYS A 43 -0.66 9.16 4.94
CA LYS A 43 -0.54 8.69 6.32
C LYS A 43 0.17 9.70 7.21
N ILE A 44 1.24 10.35 6.72
CA ILE A 44 1.94 11.40 7.47
C ILE A 44 1.06 12.63 7.64
N ARG A 45 0.41 13.11 6.56
CA ARG A 45 -0.46 14.30 6.60
C ARG A 45 -1.63 14.12 7.57
N TYR A 46 -2.37 13.03 7.47
CA TYR A 46 -3.51 12.77 8.35
C TYR A 46 -3.08 12.49 9.80
N LYS A 47 -1.94 11.82 10.03
CA LYS A 47 -1.40 11.66 11.39
C LYS A 47 -1.02 13.01 12.02
N LYS A 48 -0.49 13.95 11.24
CA LYS A 48 -0.20 15.31 11.70
C LYS A 48 -1.47 16.11 12.01
N ILE A 49 -2.53 15.94 11.22
CA ILE A 49 -3.83 16.57 11.47
C ILE A 49 -4.42 16.07 12.80
N VAL A 50 -4.40 14.76 13.04
CA VAL A 50 -4.90 14.18 14.31
C VAL A 50 -4.16 14.75 15.52
N LYS A 51 -2.83 14.86 15.46
CA LYS A 51 -2.02 15.46 16.54
C LYS A 51 -2.16 16.97 16.73
N LYS A 52 -2.65 17.71 15.73
CA LYS A 52 -2.84 19.16 15.82
C LYS A 52 -4.18 19.52 16.50
N ASN A 53 -5.11 18.58 16.51
CA ASN A 53 -6.46 18.74 17.05
C ASN A 53 -6.62 18.08 18.44
N GLU A 54 -5.51 17.67 19.07
CA GLU A 54 -5.41 17.10 20.42
C GLU A 54 -4.67 18.10 21.30
#